data_AF-A0A9E4MMZ4-F1
#
_entry.id   AF-A0A9E4MMZ4-F1
#
_cell.length_a   1.000
_cell.length_b   1.000
_cell.length_c   1.000
_cell.angle_alpha   90.00
_cell.angle_beta   90.00
_cell.angle_gamma   90.00
#
_symmetry.space_group_name_H-M   'P 1'
#
loop_
_entity.id
_entity.type
_entity.pdbx_description
1 polymer ?
#
loop_
_entity_poly.entity_id
_entity_poly.type
_entity_poly.pdbx_seq_one_letter_code
_entity_poly.pdbx_strand_id
1 'polypeptide(L)'
;MTAHDCDRTQARLSSLLDDELSEDERQSLLADVQACSRCQQAFNALQTTVGQLSRLRQPAPPTFLSDIQSQIRTRSRGRFFGRKRKLLFGRVPFEWISLVMIVTMLVYYIVTMQSSPTEVTPAP
;
A
#
# COMPACT_ATOMS: atom_id res chain seq x y z
N MET A 1 -41.33 -4.19 17.89
CA MET A 1 -40.62 -2.93 18.14
C MET A 1 -39.25 -3.31 18.65
N THR A 2 -38.27 -3.47 17.77
CA THR A 2 -36.92 -3.87 18.14
C THR A 2 -36.31 -2.76 19.01
N ALA A 3 -35.62 -3.14 20.08
CA ALA A 3 -34.90 -2.24 20.98
C ALA A 3 -33.64 -1.65 20.30
N HIS A 4 -33.84 -1.03 19.14
CA HIS A 4 -32.83 -0.38 18.34
C HIS A 4 -32.88 1.12 18.59
N ASP A 5 -31.75 1.70 18.98
CA ASP A 5 -31.63 3.14 19.21
C ASP A 5 -31.46 3.87 17.89
N CYS A 6 -32.58 4.35 17.35
CA CYS A 6 -32.61 5.08 16.09
C CYS A 6 -31.77 6.36 16.13
N ASP A 7 -31.73 7.05 17.26
CA ASP A 7 -31.06 8.34 17.38
C ASP A 7 -29.53 8.14 17.37
N ARG A 8 -29.04 7.08 18.04
CA ARG A 8 -27.64 6.67 17.97
C ARG A 8 -27.22 6.27 16.55
N THR A 9 -28.04 5.49 15.85
CA THR A 9 -27.76 5.10 14.46
C THR A 9 -27.74 6.31 13.53
N GLN A 10 -28.71 7.22 13.68
CA GLN A 10 -28.80 8.43 12.88
C GLN A 10 -27.56 9.32 13.07
N ALA A 11 -27.03 9.44 14.29
CA ALA A 11 -25.82 10.20 14.57
C ALA A 11 -24.56 9.64 13.87
N ARG A 12 -24.51 8.33 13.60
CA ARG A 12 -23.38 7.67 12.93
C ARG A 12 -23.48 7.63 11.41
N LEU A 13 -24.61 8.04 10.82
CA LEU A 13 -24.80 8.01 9.37
C LEU A 13 -23.81 8.91 8.62
N SER A 14 -23.38 10.04 9.19
CA SER A 14 -22.37 10.90 8.55
C SER A 14 -21.03 10.18 8.41
N SER A 15 -20.52 9.58 9.50
CA SER A 15 -19.28 8.80 9.47
C SER A 15 -19.33 7.61 8.51
N LEU A 16 -20.53 7.06 8.25
CA LEU A 16 -20.74 6.05 7.23
C LEU A 16 -20.59 6.62 5.80
N LEU A 17 -21.03 7.85 5.53
CA LEU A 17 -20.85 8.51 4.23
C LEU A 17 -19.41 8.98 4.01
N ASP A 18 -18.75 9.41 5.08
CA ASP A 18 -17.40 9.99 5.04
C ASP A 18 -16.29 8.91 5.07
N ASP A 19 -16.67 7.62 5.05
CA ASP A 19 -15.78 6.45 5.05
C ASP A 19 -14.84 6.40 6.28
N GLU A 20 -15.33 6.89 7.42
CA GLU A 20 -14.58 6.96 8.70
C GLU A 20 -14.74 5.71 9.57
N LEU A 21 -15.64 4.81 9.21
CA LEU A 21 -15.94 3.59 9.95
C LEU A 21 -15.05 2.43 9.48
N SER A 22 -14.69 1.54 10.41
CA SER A 22 -14.10 0.25 10.03
C SER A 22 -15.11 -0.62 9.27
N GLU A 23 -14.63 -1.59 8.48
CA GLU A 23 -15.51 -2.48 7.69
C GLU A 23 -16.56 -3.22 8.54
N ASP A 24 -16.17 -3.67 9.74
CA ASP A 24 -17.07 -4.36 10.67
C ASP A 24 -18.17 -3.43 11.20
N GLU A 25 -17.81 -2.20 11.55
CA GLU A 25 -18.76 -1.18 12.01
C GLU A 25 -19.70 -0.73 10.88
N ARG A 26 -19.18 -0.63 9.66
CA ARG A 26 -19.96 -0.30 8.49
C ARG A 26 -21.02 -1.35 8.20
N GLN A 27 -20.65 -2.63 8.22
CA GLN A 27 -21.58 -3.73 7.97
C GLN A 27 -22.68 -3.81 9.04
N SER A 28 -22.31 -3.67 10.31
CA SER A 28 -23.29 -3.65 11.41
C SER A 28 -24.25 -2.46 11.32
N LEU A 29 -23.75 -1.26 11.04
CA LEU A 29 -24.60 -0.07 10.87
C LEU A 29 -25.54 -0.20 9.68
N LEU A 30 -25.07 -0.79 8.56
CA LEU A 30 -25.91 -1.03 7.38
C LEU A 30 -27.01 -2.06 7.67
N ALA A 31 -26.73 -3.11 8.43
CA ALA A 31 -27.74 -4.08 8.87
C ALA A 31 -28.82 -3.41 9.72
N ASP A 32 -28.41 -2.54 10.65
CA ASP A 32 -29.30 -1.75 11.50
C ASP A 32 -30.18 -0.79 10.67
N VAL A 33 -29.59 -0.09 9.70
CA VAL A 33 -30.33 0.78 8.77
C VAL A 33 -31.32 -0.06 7.96
N GLN A 34 -30.93 -1.22 7.45
CA GLN A 34 -31.83 -2.09 6.68
C GLN A 34 -33.01 -2.61 7.53
N ALA A 35 -32.79 -2.88 8.82
CA ALA A 35 -33.82 -3.36 9.73
C ALA A 35 -34.83 -2.28 10.17
N CYS A 36 -34.53 -0.99 10.02
CA CYS A 36 -35.36 0.11 10.50
C CYS A 36 -35.77 1.09 9.38
N SER A 37 -37.07 1.19 9.09
CA SER A 37 -37.61 2.09 8.07
C SER A 37 -37.32 3.57 8.31
N ARG A 38 -37.33 4.02 9.58
CA ARG A 38 -36.98 5.41 9.95
C ARG A 38 -35.52 5.72 9.63
N CYS A 39 -34.60 4.81 9.96
CA CYS A 39 -33.18 4.95 9.65
C CYS A 39 -32.93 4.94 8.13
N GLN A 40 -33.64 4.10 7.36
CA GLN A 40 -33.54 4.12 5.90
C GLN A 40 -33.97 5.46 5.30
N GLN A 41 -35.08 6.03 5.77
CA GLN A 41 -35.55 7.33 5.29
C GLN A 41 -34.54 8.43 5.58
N ALA A 42 -33.99 8.46 6.80
CA ALA A 42 -32.95 9.42 7.18
C ALA A 42 -31.69 9.28 6.33
N PHE A 43 -31.24 8.05 6.07
CA PHE A 43 -30.06 7.78 5.24
C PHE A 43 -30.26 8.20 3.77
N ASN A 44 -31.41 7.89 3.19
CA ASN A 44 -31.74 8.30 1.82
C ASN A 44 -31.85 9.83 1.68
N ALA A 45 -32.43 10.50 2.69
CA ALA A 45 -32.48 11.96 2.72
C ALA A 45 -31.07 12.57 2.74
N LEU A 46 -30.19 12.04 3.60
CA LEU A 46 -28.80 12.49 3.70
C LEU A 46 -28.03 12.30 2.38
N GLN A 47 -28.13 11.13 1.75
CA GLN A 47 -27.51 10.88 0.44
C GLN A 47 -28.03 11.82 -0.64
N THR A 48 -29.33 12.10 -0.63
CA THR A 48 -29.93 13.02 -1.60
C THR A 48 -29.37 14.43 -1.43
N THR A 49 -29.25 14.92 -0.20
CA THR A 49 -28.67 16.24 0.09
C THR A 49 -27.21 16.31 -0.35
N VAL A 50 -26.38 15.31 -0.02
CA VAL A 50 -24.98 15.25 -0.45
C VAL A 50 -24.86 15.18 -1.98
N GLY A 51 -25.72 14.40 -2.64
CA GLY A 51 -25.78 14.29 -4.09
C GLY A 51 -26.23 15.57 -4.79
N GLN A 52 -27.01 16.43 -4.14
CA GLN A 52 -27.34 17.76 -4.65
C GLN A 52 -26.15 18.73 -4.49
N LEU A 53 -25.49 18.69 -3.33
CA LEU A 53 -24.30 19.51 -3.06
C LEU A 53 -23.13 19.16 -4.00
N SER A 54 -22.97 17.89 -4.37
CA SER A 54 -21.92 17.48 -5.31
C SER A 54 -22.09 18.09 -6.70
N ARG A 55 -23.31 18.47 -7.10
CA ARG A 55 -23.58 19.17 -8.37
C ARG A 55 -23.11 20.62 -8.37
N LEU A 56 -22.99 21.23 -7.19
CA LEU A 56 -22.42 22.58 -7.05
C LEU A 56 -20.88 22.55 -7.14
N ARG A 57 -20.26 21.36 -7.18
CA ARG A 57 -18.82 21.23 -7.28
C ARG A 57 -18.35 21.85 -8.60
N GLN A 58 -17.57 22.93 -8.47
CA GLN A 58 -16.98 23.59 -9.61
C GLN A 58 -16.01 22.64 -10.31
N PRO A 59 -15.99 22.64 -11.66
CA PRO A 59 -15.00 21.86 -12.39
C PRO A 59 -13.59 22.34 -12.01
N ALA A 60 -12.67 21.38 -11.85
CA ALA A 60 -11.28 21.71 -11.60
C ALA A 60 -10.73 22.55 -12.78
N PRO A 61 -9.84 23.53 -12.52
CA PRO A 61 -9.22 24.29 -13.60
C PRO A 61 -8.47 23.34 -14.54
N PRO A 62 -8.41 23.65 -15.85
CA PRO A 62 -7.85 22.73 -16.85
C PRO A 62 -6.36 22.41 -16.60
N THR A 63 -5.63 23.31 -15.93
CA THR A 63 -4.23 23.11 -15.57
C THR A 63 -4.03 22.37 -14.25
N PHE A 64 -5.09 22.10 -13.47
CA PHE A 64 -4.98 21.53 -12.13
C PHE A 64 -4.19 20.21 -12.14
N LEU A 65 -4.52 19.31 -13.07
CA LEU A 65 -3.87 18.02 -13.18
C LEU A 65 -2.37 18.18 -13.52
N SER A 66 -2.05 18.99 -14.52
CA SER A 66 -0.67 19.21 -14.95
C SER A 66 0.16 19.90 -13.86
N ASP A 67 -0.43 20.84 -13.14
CA ASP A 67 0.23 21.58 -12.07
C ASP A 67 0.54 20.67 -10.88
N ILE A 68 -0.41 19.85 -10.45
CA ILE A 68 -0.19 18.85 -9.38
C ILE A 68 0.85 17.81 -9.80
N GLN A 69 0.79 17.30 -11.03
CA GLN A 69 1.79 16.36 -11.53
C GLN A 69 3.20 16.97 -11.57
N SER A 70 3.31 18.24 -11.99
CA SER A 70 4.59 18.95 -12.00
C SER A 70 5.12 19.18 -10.58
N GLN A 71 4.26 19.55 -9.63
CA GLN A 71 4.64 19.71 -8.22
C GLN A 71 5.06 18.38 -7.59
N ILE A 72 4.33 17.28 -7.83
CA ILE A 72 4.71 15.95 -7.34
C ILE A 72 6.06 15.53 -7.94
N ARG A 73 6.28 15.76 -9.23
CA ARG A 73 7.55 15.45 -9.89
C ARG A 73 8.71 16.23 -9.27
N THR A 74 8.51 17.51 -8.98
CA THR A 74 9.52 18.39 -8.37
C THR A 74 9.79 18.02 -6.91
N ARG A 75 8.76 17.76 -6.11
CA ARG A 75 8.89 17.43 -4.68
C ARG A 75 9.37 16.00 -4.41
N SER A 76 8.94 15.02 -5.21
CA SER A 76 9.27 13.61 -4.96
C SER A 76 10.71 13.22 -5.34
N ARG A 77 11.49 14.11 -5.99
CA ARG A 77 12.91 13.95 -6.40
C ARG A 77 13.31 12.53 -6.85
N GLY A 78 12.39 11.81 -7.49
CA GLY A 78 12.62 10.46 -8.00
C GLY A 78 12.93 9.38 -6.95
N ARG A 79 12.67 9.57 -5.64
CA ARG A 79 12.85 8.47 -4.68
C ARG A 79 11.84 7.34 -4.90
N PHE A 80 10.60 7.69 -5.23
CA PHE A 80 9.54 6.71 -5.52
C PHE A 80 9.33 6.44 -7.03
N PHE A 81 9.50 7.45 -7.89
CA PHE A 81 9.24 7.34 -9.34
C PHE A 81 10.51 7.42 -10.22
N GLY A 82 11.70 7.50 -9.62
CA GLY A 82 12.94 7.67 -10.36
C GLY A 82 13.49 6.36 -10.91
N ARG A 83 13.92 6.42 -12.17
CA ARG A 83 14.75 5.47 -12.92
C ARG A 83 15.90 4.83 -12.13
N LYS A 84 16.30 5.40 -10.98
CA LYS A 84 17.30 4.86 -10.05
C LYS A 84 16.91 3.52 -9.41
N ARG A 85 15.63 3.21 -9.15
CA ARG A 85 15.23 1.85 -8.71
C ARG A 85 15.46 0.82 -9.83
N LYS A 86 15.16 1.19 -11.09
CA LYS A 86 15.48 0.38 -12.28
C LYS A 86 16.99 0.28 -12.54
N LEU A 87 17.79 1.28 -12.15
CA LEU A 87 19.24 1.25 -12.31
C LEU A 87 19.93 0.38 -11.23
N LEU A 88 19.44 0.43 -9.98
CA LEU A 88 19.92 -0.41 -8.89
C LEU A 88 19.48 -1.87 -9.02
N PHE A 89 18.22 -2.13 -9.39
CA PHE A 89 17.68 -3.51 -9.50
C PHE A 89 17.62 -4.09 -10.91
N GLY A 90 17.81 -3.30 -11.96
CA GLY A 90 17.65 -3.75 -13.35
C GLY A 90 18.95 -3.87 -14.15
N ARG A 91 20.11 -3.55 -13.55
CA ARG A 91 21.39 -3.49 -14.28
C ARG A 91 22.60 -4.03 -13.54
N VAL A 92 22.45 -4.54 -12.32
CA VAL A 92 23.50 -5.33 -11.67
C VAL A 92 23.21 -6.79 -11.99
N PRO A 93 23.82 -7.38 -13.03
CA PRO A 93 23.61 -8.77 -13.36
C PRO A 93 24.18 -9.62 -12.22
N PHE A 94 23.29 -10.15 -11.39
CA PHE A 94 23.63 -10.99 -10.23
C PHE A 94 24.56 -12.16 -10.62
N GLU A 95 24.46 -12.61 -11.88
CA GLU A 95 25.36 -13.50 -12.60
C GLU A 95 26.86 -13.20 -12.39
N TRP A 96 27.27 -11.94 -12.49
CA TRP A 96 28.70 -11.59 -12.38
C TRP A 96 29.16 -11.61 -10.92
N ILE A 97 28.28 -11.24 -9.99
CA ILE A 97 28.57 -11.28 -8.56
C ILE A 97 28.75 -12.73 -8.11
N SER A 98 27.85 -13.64 -8.53
CA SER A 98 27.96 -15.06 -8.20
C SER A 98 29.20 -15.69 -8.84
N LEU A 99 29.51 -15.37 -10.10
CA LEU A 99 30.70 -15.87 -10.78
C LEU A 99 31.98 -15.43 -10.07
N VAL A 100 32.11 -14.15 -9.72
CA VAL A 100 33.27 -13.64 -8.97
C VAL A 100 33.39 -14.35 -7.62
N MET A 101 32.28 -14.53 -6.89
CA MET A 101 32.28 -15.20 -5.59
C MET A 101 32.73 -16.67 -5.70
N ILE A 102 32.22 -17.41 -6.70
CA ILE A 102 32.61 -18.80 -6.99
C ILE A 102 34.09 -18.89 -7.35
N VAL A 103 34.59 -18.04 -8.25
CA VAL A 103 36.00 -18.04 -8.65
C VAL A 103 36.90 -17.74 -7.45
N THR A 104 36.52 -16.77 -6.62
CA THR A 104 37.30 -16.41 -5.43
C THR A 104 37.35 -17.56 -4.43
N MET A 105 36.22 -18.23 -4.19
CA MET A 105 36.14 -19.40 -3.29
C MET A 105 36.95 -20.58 -3.83
N LEU A 106 36.93 -20.82 -5.15
CA LEU A 106 37.69 -21.88 -5.79
C LEU A 106 39.20 -21.63 -5.72
N VAL A 107 39.65 -20.40 -5.94
CA VAL A 107 41.06 -20.00 -5.77
C VAL A 107 41.48 -20.21 -4.32
N TYR A 108 40.67 -19.75 -3.35
CA TYR A 108 40.93 -19.95 -1.93
C TYR A 108 41.09 -21.44 -1.59
N TYR A 109 40.16 -22.29 -2.06
CA TYR A 109 40.22 -23.74 -1.84
C TYR A 109 41.53 -24.35 -2.37
N ILE A 110 41.91 -24.03 -3.61
CA ILE A 110 43.15 -24.54 -4.22
C ILE A 110 44.38 -24.14 -3.40
N VAL A 111 44.46 -22.88 -2.97
CA VAL A 111 45.58 -22.39 -2.14
C VAL A 111 45.62 -23.15 -0.81
N THR A 112 44.48 -23.31 -0.14
CA THR A 112 44.44 -24.03 1.14
C THR A 112 44.82 -25.51 1.00
N MET A 113 44.39 -26.18 -0.07
CA MET A 113 44.66 -27.60 -0.30
C MET A 113 46.12 -27.86 -0.69
N GLN A 114 46.74 -26.96 -1.45
CA GLN A 114 48.17 -27.03 -1.75
C GLN A 114 49.04 -26.75 -0.52
N SER A 115 48.53 -25.95 0.42
CA SER A 115 49.23 -25.60 1.65
C SER A 115 49.10 -26.63 2.79
N SER A 116 48.27 -27.67 2.62
CA SER A 116 48.19 -28.78 3.57
C SER A 116 49.04 -29.97 3.08
N PRO A 117 50.34 -30.05 3.43
CA PRO A 117 51.10 -31.27 3.25
C PRO A 117 50.44 -32.36 4.09
N THR A 118 49.92 -33.40 3.44
CA THR A 118 49.43 -34.61 4.10
C THR A 118 50.62 -35.39 4.67
N GLU A 119 51.13 -34.94 5.81
CA GLU A 119 52.05 -35.72 6.62
C GLU A 119 51.22 -36.73 7.43
N VAL A 120 50.87 -37.84 6.78
CA VAL A 120 50.38 -39.04 7.47
C VAL A 120 51.61 -39.88 7.85
N THR A 121 52.09 -39.69 9.07
CA THR A 121 53.05 -40.61 9.70
C THR A 121 52.29 -41.87 10.11
N PRO A 122 52.57 -43.06 9.55
CA PRO A 122 51.97 -44.28 10.07
C PRO A 122 52.55 -44.57 11.46
N ALA A 123 51.67 -44.75 12.45
CA ALA A 123 52.04 -45.18 13.80
C ALA A 123 52.57 -46.63 13.77
N PRO A 124 53.55 -46.97 14.64
CA PRO A 124 54.34 -48.21 14.58
C PRO A 124 53.56 -49.49 14.86
#